data_AF-A0A1Y1LH26-F1
#
_entry.id   AF-A0A1Y1LH26-F1
#
_cell.length_a   1.000
_cell.length_b   1.000
_cell.length_c   1.000
_cell.angle_alpha   90.00
_cell.angle_beta   90.00
_cell.angle_gamma   90.00
#
_symmetry.space_group_name_H-M   'P 1'
#
loop_
_entity.id
_entity.type
_entity.pdbx_description
1 polymer ?
#
loop_
_entity_poly.entity_id
_entity_poly.type
_entity_poly.pdbx_seq_one_letter_code
_entity_poly.pdbx_strand_id
1 'polypeptide(L)'
;MCLLKMSCSDTESEPFPSSESEYEPEDYSSSEPSDSGKYAWLQIQWLHFKNSEPYKIFYKETLNEDYPFNAISLLPNRRGAPKMFKAIELSSLYQGPLEIHDKKKKNMEELFQFIPPIHQNYLLQGCNWKL
;
A
#
# COMPACT_ATOMS: atom_id res chain seq x y z
N MET A 1 10.06 -23.39 26.59
CA MET A 1 9.93 -24.64 25.81
C MET A 1 8.46 -25.03 25.82
N CYS A 2 7.73 -24.74 24.74
CA CYS A 2 6.32 -25.08 24.62
C CYS A 2 6.19 -26.20 23.58
N LEU A 3 5.94 -27.42 24.06
CA LEU A 3 5.59 -28.57 23.26
C LEU A 3 4.09 -28.50 22.96
N LEU A 4 3.71 -28.19 21.72
CA LEU A 4 2.40 -28.54 21.18
C LEU A 4 2.58 -29.78 20.32
N LYS A 5 2.10 -30.94 20.82
CA LYS A 5 1.80 -32.08 19.97
C LYS A 5 0.39 -31.91 19.44
N MET A 6 0.26 -31.70 18.14
CA MET A 6 -0.99 -31.94 17.43
C MET A 6 -0.80 -33.23 16.64
N SER A 7 -1.57 -34.24 17.06
CA SER A 7 -1.68 -35.53 16.39
C SER A 7 -2.75 -35.38 15.31
N CYS A 8 -2.40 -35.58 14.04
CA CYS A 8 -3.36 -35.89 12.99
C CYS A 8 -2.97 -37.26 12.44
N SER A 9 -3.90 -38.20 12.59
CA SER A 9 -3.77 -39.59 12.18
C SER A 9 -3.69 -39.73 10.67
N ASP A 10 -2.91 -40.71 10.26
CA ASP A 10 -2.63 -41.13 8.88
C ASP A 10 -3.90 -41.45 8.09
N THR A 11 -3.88 -41.08 6.80
CA THR A 11 -4.69 -41.74 5.78
C THR A 11 -3.86 -41.82 4.52
N GLU A 12 -3.29 -43.00 4.27
CA GLU A 12 -2.60 -43.36 3.04
C GLU A 12 -3.61 -43.39 1.88
N SER A 13 -3.31 -42.70 0.78
CA SER A 13 -3.77 -43.09 -0.56
C SER A 13 -2.90 -42.46 -1.65
N GLU A 14 -2.08 -43.34 -2.24
CA GLU A 14 -1.56 -43.39 -3.62
C GLU A 14 -0.67 -42.25 -4.19
N PRO A 15 0.39 -42.62 -4.96
CA PRO A 15 1.40 -41.71 -5.46
C PRO A 15 0.92 -40.95 -6.71
N PHE A 16 0.98 -39.62 -6.68
CA PHE A 16 0.84 -38.82 -7.90
C PHE A 16 2.14 -38.85 -8.70
N PRO A 17 2.06 -39.07 -10.03
CA PRO A 17 3.22 -39.24 -10.88
C PRO A 17 4.02 -37.94 -11.02
N SER A 18 5.35 -38.09 -10.93
CA SER A 18 6.32 -37.07 -11.30
C SER A 18 6.10 -36.66 -12.76
N SER A 19 5.58 -35.47 -12.99
CA SER A 19 5.78 -34.76 -14.25
C SER A 19 6.65 -33.55 -13.96
N GLU A 20 7.97 -33.74 -14.08
CA GLU A 20 8.88 -32.67 -14.45
C GLU A 20 8.34 -32.08 -15.75
N SER A 21 7.76 -30.89 -15.65
CA SER A 21 7.60 -30.03 -16.82
C SER A 21 8.74 -29.03 -16.72
N GLU A 22 9.67 -29.15 -17.67
CA GLU A 22 10.71 -28.17 -17.93
C GLU A 22 10.04 -26.80 -18.11
N TYR A 23 10.28 -25.92 -17.15
CA TYR A 23 9.95 -24.51 -17.28
C TYR A 23 11.04 -23.89 -18.14
N GLU A 24 10.81 -23.83 -19.44
CA GLU A 24 11.57 -22.97 -20.35
C GLU A 24 11.22 -21.51 -20.02
N PRO A 25 12.18 -20.66 -19.59
CA PRO A 25 11.92 -19.25 -19.37
C PRO A 25 11.78 -18.56 -20.73
N GLU A 26 10.54 -18.30 -21.15
CA GLU A 26 10.22 -17.48 -22.31
C GLU A 26 10.91 -16.11 -22.21
N ASP A 27 11.61 -15.73 -23.28
CA ASP A 27 12.34 -14.48 -23.45
C ASP A 27 11.47 -13.27 -23.09
N TYR A 28 11.83 -12.58 -22.00
CA TYR A 28 11.25 -11.30 -21.62
C TYR A 28 11.72 -10.22 -22.62
N SER A 29 11.06 -10.19 -23.77
CA SER A 29 11.29 -9.21 -24.81
C SER A 29 10.81 -7.84 -24.34
N SER A 30 11.78 -6.99 -24.00
CA SER A 30 11.58 -5.57 -23.70
C SER A 30 10.97 -4.87 -24.92
N SER A 31 9.65 -4.72 -24.89
CA SER A 31 8.94 -3.82 -25.79
C SER A 31 8.64 -2.54 -25.03
N GLU A 32 9.03 -1.41 -25.64
CA GLU A 32 8.84 -0.05 -25.14
C GLU A 32 7.37 0.18 -24.71
N PRO A 33 7.11 0.86 -23.58
CA PRO A 33 5.75 1.03 -23.10
C PRO A 33 4.98 2.00 -24.00
N SER A 34 4.26 1.43 -24.95
CA SER A 34 3.11 2.06 -25.60
C SER A 34 2.03 2.31 -24.54
N ASP A 35 1.53 3.55 -24.51
CA ASP A 35 0.63 4.12 -23.51
C ASP A 35 -0.80 3.55 -23.66
N SER A 36 -0.97 2.25 -23.38
CA SER A 36 -2.25 1.59 -23.11
C SER A 36 -2.10 0.16 -22.56
N GLY A 37 -0.97 -0.15 -21.91
CA GLY A 37 -0.73 -1.44 -21.26
C GLY A 37 -1.46 -1.55 -19.91
N LYS A 38 -2.18 -2.65 -19.70
CA LYS A 38 -2.81 -2.96 -18.40
C LYS A 38 -1.71 -3.17 -17.36
N TYR A 39 -1.46 -2.17 -16.53
CA TYR A 39 -0.47 -2.26 -15.45
C TYR A 39 -0.80 -3.43 -14.53
N ALA A 40 0.18 -4.33 -14.32
CA ALA A 40 0.06 -5.42 -13.37
C ALA A 40 0.25 -4.88 -11.95
N TRP A 41 -0.77 -4.19 -11.42
CA TRP A 41 -0.72 -3.52 -10.12
C TRP A 41 -0.25 -4.41 -8.97
N LEU A 42 -0.54 -5.72 -9.05
CA LEU A 42 -0.15 -6.71 -8.05
C LEU A 42 1.34 -7.08 -8.09
N GLN A 43 2.03 -6.83 -9.21
CA GLN A 43 3.46 -7.12 -9.37
C GLN A 43 4.34 -5.94 -8.93
N ILE A 44 3.74 -4.77 -8.73
CA ILE A 44 4.47 -3.57 -8.29
C ILE A 44 4.92 -3.75 -6.85
N GLN A 45 6.22 -3.60 -6.61
CA GLN A 45 6.83 -3.69 -5.28
C GLN A 45 7.21 -2.31 -4.73
N TRP A 46 7.58 -1.38 -5.62
CA TRP A 46 8.02 -0.05 -5.25
C TRP A 46 7.16 1.01 -5.91
N LEU A 47 6.75 2.00 -5.13
CA LEU A 47 6.07 3.21 -5.58
C LEU A 47 6.87 4.43 -5.14
N HIS A 48 7.09 5.34 -6.08
CA HIS A 48 7.81 6.57 -5.84
C HIS A 48 7.04 7.76 -6.42
N PHE A 49 6.89 8.80 -5.59
CA PHE A 49 6.15 10.02 -5.90
C PHE A 49 7.09 11.21 -5.81
N LYS A 50 7.03 12.09 -6.81
CA LYS A 50 7.85 13.30 -6.86
C LYS A 50 6.95 14.52 -6.86
N ASN A 51 7.24 15.48 -5.98
CA ASN A 51 6.50 16.75 -5.93
C ASN A 51 6.64 17.57 -7.23
N SER A 52 7.71 17.37 -7.99
CA SER A 52 7.92 18.00 -9.30
C SER A 52 7.00 17.45 -10.39
N GLU A 53 6.53 16.21 -10.26
CA GLU A 53 5.75 15.50 -11.27
C GLU A 53 4.49 14.88 -10.64
N PRO A 54 3.49 15.71 -10.27
CA PRO A 54 2.34 15.25 -9.49
C PRO A 54 1.40 14.31 -10.26
N TYR A 55 1.48 14.29 -11.58
CA TYR A 55 0.65 13.44 -12.45
C TYR A 55 1.32 12.14 -12.87
N LYS A 56 2.43 11.76 -12.21
CA LYS A 56 3.11 10.51 -12.52
C LYS A 56 3.36 9.71 -11.27
N ILE A 57 3.11 8.41 -11.38
CA ILE A 57 3.52 7.43 -10.40
C ILE A 57 4.73 6.71 -10.98
N PHE A 58 5.86 6.77 -10.29
CA PHE A 58 7.03 5.98 -10.65
C PHE A 58 6.96 4.64 -9.94
N TYR A 59 7.18 3.53 -10.65
CA TYR A 59 7.09 2.20 -10.06
C TYR A 59 8.18 1.25 -10.54
N LYS A 60 8.44 0.21 -9.73
CA LYS A 60 9.25 -0.95 -10.11
C LYS A 60 8.59 -2.22 -9.61
N GLU A 61 8.80 -3.30 -10.35
CA GLU A 61 8.36 -4.66 -10.00
C GLU A 61 9.46 -5.46 -9.30
N THR A 62 10.69 -4.92 -9.25
CA THR A 62 11.85 -5.55 -8.61
C THR A 62 12.28 -4.78 -7.36
N LEU A 63 12.88 -5.50 -6.40
CA LEU A 63 13.54 -4.89 -5.22
C LEU A 63 14.96 -4.40 -5.50
N ASN A 64 15.46 -4.54 -6.74
CA ASN A 64 16.81 -4.13 -7.07
C ASN A 64 16.89 -2.60 -7.19
N GLU A 65 17.77 -1.98 -6.41
CA GLU A 65 17.96 -0.53 -6.38
C GLU A 65 18.43 0.03 -7.72
N ASP A 66 19.29 -0.71 -8.43
CA ASP A 66 19.90 -0.31 -9.70
C ASP A 66 18.93 -0.33 -10.89
N TYR A 67 17.80 -1.04 -10.76
CA TYR A 67 16.82 -1.14 -11.84
C TYR A 67 16.12 0.21 -12.04
N PRO A 68 15.86 0.71 -13.26
CA PRO A 68 15.20 2.00 -13.46
C PRO A 68 13.70 1.95 -13.08
N PHE A 69 13.12 3.11 -12.74
CA PHE A 69 11.68 3.24 -12.50
C PHE A 69 10.90 3.38 -13.83
N ASN A 70 9.79 2.66 -13.94
CA ASN A 70 8.75 2.90 -14.94
C ASN A 70 7.82 4.03 -14.46
N ALA A 71 7.04 4.63 -15.37
CA ALA A 71 6.15 5.74 -15.03
C ALA A 71 4.72 5.51 -15.55
N ILE A 72 3.73 5.71 -14.68
CA ILE A 72 2.30 5.69 -14.99
C ILE A 72 1.80 7.13 -15.02
N SER A 73 1.17 7.54 -16.12
CA SER A 73 0.51 8.84 -16.22
C SER A 73 -0.87 8.81 -15.56
N LEU A 74 -1.12 9.75 -14.64
CA LEU A 74 -2.40 9.99 -14.00
C LEU A 74 -3.22 11.08 -14.70
N LEU A 75 -2.72 11.64 -15.81
CA LEU A 75 -3.46 12.66 -16.53
C LEU A 75 -4.79 12.07 -17.04
N PRO A 76 -5.91 12.76 -16.82
CA PRO A 76 -7.19 12.24 -17.26
C PRO A 76 -7.23 12.16 -18.78
N ASN A 77 -7.46 10.95 -19.29
CA ASN A 77 -7.60 10.68 -20.73
C ASN A 77 -9.03 11.00 -21.25
N ARG A 78 -10.00 11.24 -20.35
CA ARG A 78 -11.39 11.54 -20.70
C ARG A 78 -11.62 13.04 -20.88
N ARG A 79 -12.36 13.43 -21.93
CA ARG A 79 -12.80 14.81 -22.14
C ARG A 79 -13.74 15.23 -21.00
N GLY A 80 -13.43 16.36 -20.34
CA GLY A 80 -14.26 16.97 -19.28
C GLY A 80 -13.75 16.80 -17.85
N ALA A 81 -12.78 15.92 -17.59
CA ALA A 81 -12.18 15.81 -16.26
C ALA A 81 -11.15 16.93 -16.01
N PRO A 82 -11.08 17.52 -14.80
CA PRO A 82 -10.09 18.54 -14.48
C PRO A 82 -8.67 18.01 -14.65
N LYS A 83 -7.88 18.63 -15.52
CA LYS A 83 -6.47 18.25 -15.75
C LYS A 83 -5.54 18.76 -14.65
N MET A 84 -5.98 19.74 -13.86
CA MET A 84 -5.18 20.42 -12.85
C MET A 84 -5.71 20.08 -11.45
N PHE A 85 -4.84 19.63 -10.53
CA PHE A 85 -5.19 19.28 -9.15
C PHE A 85 -5.66 20.52 -8.40
N LYS A 86 -5.05 21.67 -8.70
CA LYS A 86 -5.44 22.98 -8.16
C LYS A 86 -6.87 23.39 -8.55
N ALA A 87 -7.41 22.83 -9.62
CA ALA A 87 -8.78 23.11 -10.07
C ALA A 87 -9.81 22.17 -9.40
N ILE A 88 -9.37 21.18 -8.63
CA ILE A 88 -10.27 20.31 -7.86
C ILE A 88 -10.61 21.05 -6.58
N GLU A 89 -11.85 21.50 -6.48
CA GLU A 89 -12.38 22.05 -5.23
C GLU A 89 -12.54 20.91 -4.22
N LEU A 90 -11.67 20.87 -3.21
CA LEU A 90 -11.79 19.95 -2.09
C LEU A 90 -12.74 20.57 -1.07
N SER A 91 -13.97 20.05 -1.01
CA SER A 91 -14.88 20.40 0.08
C SER A 91 -14.34 19.82 1.39
N SER A 92 -14.40 20.61 2.46
CA SER A 92 -14.02 20.10 3.78
C SER A 92 -14.99 18.98 4.17
N LEU A 93 -14.49 17.77 4.38
CA LEU A 93 -15.31 16.62 4.77
C LEU A 93 -16.01 16.86 6.11
N TYR A 94 -15.37 17.64 6.97
CA TYR A 94 -15.89 18.04 8.27
C TYR A 94 -15.86 19.56 8.39
N GLN A 95 -16.93 20.13 8.94
CA GLN A 95 -17.07 21.59 9.11
C GLN A 95 -16.33 22.09 10.37
N GLY A 96 -15.72 21.20 11.14
CA GLY A 96 -15.01 21.52 12.37
C GLY A 96 -14.37 20.29 13.02
N PRO A 97 -13.85 20.45 14.26
CA PRO A 97 -13.30 19.34 15.03
C PRO A 97 -14.34 18.25 15.25
N LEU A 98 -13.98 16.99 15.03
CA LEU A 98 -14.85 15.88 15.41
C LEU A 98 -14.88 15.76 16.93
N GLU A 99 -16.08 15.65 17.48
CA GLU A 99 -16.26 15.30 18.89
C GLU A 99 -15.78 13.86 19.13
N ILE A 100 -14.94 13.70 20.16
CA ILE A 100 -14.49 12.38 20.61
C ILE A 100 -15.41 11.97 21.75
N HIS A 101 -16.19 10.91 21.55
CA HIS A 101 -17.01 10.34 22.62
C HIS A 101 -16.16 9.80 23.78
N ASP A 102 -16.72 9.82 24.99
CA ASP A 102 -16.04 9.40 26.22
C ASP A 102 -15.44 7.99 26.15
N LYS A 103 -16.18 7.04 25.54
CA LYS A 103 -15.69 5.67 25.34
C LYS A 103 -14.44 5.63 24.44
N LYS A 104 -14.42 6.46 23.40
CA LYS A 104 -13.27 6.59 22.49
C LYS A 104 -12.11 7.27 23.22
N LYS A 105 -12.37 8.30 24.03
CA LYS A 105 -11.35 8.97 24.86
C LYS A 105 -10.68 7.98 25.80
N LYS A 106 -11.46 7.20 26.55
CA LYS A 106 -10.94 6.17 27.46
C LYS A 106 -10.09 5.12 26.74
N ASN A 107 -10.55 4.61 25.60
CA ASN A 107 -9.77 3.66 24.81
C ASN A 107 -8.43 4.28 24.34
N MET A 108 -8.41 5.56 23.98
CA MET A 108 -7.18 6.24 23.59
C MET A 108 -6.22 6.40 24.78
N GLU A 109 -6.72 6.75 25.97
CA GLU A 109 -5.94 6.82 27.22
C GLU A 109 -5.32 5.47 27.59
N GLU A 110 -6.06 4.36 27.45
CA GLU A 110 -5.54 3.02 27.67
C GLU A 110 -4.45 2.64 26.65
N LEU A 111 -4.56 3.12 25.40
CA LEU A 111 -3.55 2.87 24.37
C LEU A 111 -2.27 3.69 24.58
N PHE A 112 -2.33 4.83 25.29
CA PHE A 112 -1.17 5.71 25.50
C PHE A 112 0.01 5.01 26.16
N GLN A 113 -0.22 4.02 27.03
CA GLN A 113 0.85 3.29 27.71
C GLN A 113 1.75 2.49 26.75
N PHE A 114 1.26 2.17 25.55
CA PHE A 114 2.00 1.42 24.53
C PHE A 114 2.75 2.33 23.56
N ILE A 115 2.57 3.65 23.65
CA ILE A 115 3.17 4.62 22.74
C ILE A 115 4.50 5.09 23.34
N PRO A 116 5.63 4.93 22.63
CA PRO A 116 6.93 5.41 23.11
C PRO A 116 6.89 6.91 23.45
N PRO A 117 7.59 7.36 24.52
CA PRO A 117 7.58 8.76 24.96
C PRO A 117 7.91 9.79 23.88
N ILE A 118 8.71 9.39 22.89
CA ILE A 118 9.12 10.21 21.73
C ILE A 118 7.90 10.68 20.92
N HIS A 119 6.84 9.88 20.85
CA HIS A 119 5.62 10.18 20.08
C HIS A 119 4.49 10.77 20.94
N GLN A 120 4.61 10.77 22.27
CA GLN A 120 3.56 11.23 23.17
C GLN A 120 3.32 12.75 23.03
N ASN A 121 4.37 13.57 22.90
CA ASN A 121 4.26 15.02 22.72
C ASN A 121 3.46 15.41 21.47
N TYR A 122 3.59 14.66 20.37
CA TYR A 122 2.84 14.91 19.15
C TYR A 122 1.34 14.72 19.36
N LEU A 123 0.97 13.65 20.06
CA LEU A 123 -0.41 13.39 20.43
C LEU A 123 -0.92 14.49 21.37
N LEU A 124 -0.06 14.98 22.29
CA LEU A 124 -0.37 16.05 23.26
C LEU A 124 -0.56 17.45 22.72
N GLN A 125 -0.07 17.72 21.52
CA GLN A 125 -0.26 19.02 20.90
C GLN A 125 -1.39 19.00 19.86
N GLY A 126 -1.59 17.88 19.17
CA GLY A 126 -2.58 17.77 18.08
C GLY A 126 -4.02 17.57 18.57
N CYS A 127 -4.19 17.00 19.76
CA CYS A 127 -5.50 16.81 20.34
C CYS A 127 -5.63 17.77 21.51
N ASN A 128 -6.51 18.77 21.39
CA ASN A 128 -6.83 19.72 22.45
C ASN A 128 -7.65 19.03 23.55
N TRP A 129 -7.07 18.03 24.23
CA TRP A 129 -7.66 17.47 25.43
C TRP A 129 -7.41 18.47 26.54
N LYS A 130 -8.38 19.34 26.76
CA LYS A 130 -8.53 19.93 28.07
C LYS A 130 -8.84 18.78 29.03
N LEU A 131 -7.86 18.45 29.87
CA LEU A 131 -8.08 17.74 31.13
C LEU A 131 -8.87 18.67 32.07
#